data_AF-A0AAF1K443-F1
#
_entry.id   AF-A0AAF1K443-F1
#
_cell.length_a   1.000
_cell.length_b   1.000
_cell.length_c   1.000
_cell.angle_alpha   90.00
_cell.angle_beta   90.00
_cell.angle_gamma   90.00
#
_symmetry.space_group_name_H-M   'P 1'
#
loop_
_entity.id
_entity.type
_entity.pdbx_description
1 polymer ?
#
loop_
_entity_poly.entity_id
_entity_poly.type
_entity_poly.pdbx_seq_one_letter_code
_entity_poly.pdbx_strand_id
1 'polypeptide(L)'
;MKLTEEGNRALTDIAGRHGISRGAADHLLAAVVSGGGYQAQFNHPELGGMGQWSAGGMTMIGDMFNNSLKAQVADVCRDLAELSRDGRLQQPDVAHVSQQGQTHPGHAGNQSSAGVGHWWPDGLGAAGSTGSQNDMRYAIFPATNRLAIRKDGQVTIYDTGDHRITGFSQQQGHDQSLSFTSQHGLVSVKELQEVHAGGEIEAGVSKSASEPAPSADPAPQQPGDAPSGSPEHDIFTKIERLAALHAKGILGDEEFHAKKSELLDRL
;
A
#
# COMPACT_ATOMS: atom_id res chain seq x y z
N MET A 1 16.21 -2.42 8.49
CA MET A 1 17.20 -2.52 7.40
C MET A 1 18.59 -2.62 8.04
N LYS A 2 19.45 -3.56 7.63
CA LYS A 2 20.85 -3.59 8.11
C LYS A 2 21.70 -2.78 7.13
N LEU A 3 22.17 -1.61 7.54
CA LEU A 3 23.10 -0.81 6.75
C LEU A 3 24.53 -1.38 6.85
N THR A 4 25.33 -1.17 5.81
CA THR A 4 26.78 -1.35 5.86
C THR A 4 27.41 -0.38 6.85
N GLU A 5 28.65 -0.63 7.27
CA GLU A 5 29.39 0.29 8.16
C GLU A 5 29.57 1.68 7.50
N GLU A 6 29.86 1.70 6.19
CA GLU A 6 29.93 2.95 5.43
C GLU A 6 28.57 3.64 5.32
N GLY A 7 27.49 2.89 5.07
CA GLY A 7 26.13 3.42 5.06
C GLY A 7 25.74 4.01 6.41
N ASN A 8 26.09 3.33 7.51
CA ASN A 8 25.87 3.82 8.88
C ASN A 8 26.65 5.10 9.16
N ARG A 9 27.90 5.19 8.68
CA ARG A 9 28.72 6.40 8.84
C ARG A 9 28.16 7.56 8.02
N ALA A 10 27.79 7.32 6.76
CA ALA A 10 27.17 8.32 5.89
C ALA A 10 25.82 8.80 6.44
N LEU A 11 25.00 7.89 6.97
CA LEU A 11 23.73 8.26 7.59
C LEU A 11 23.93 9.13 8.85
N THR A 12 24.95 8.83 9.66
CA THR A 12 25.31 9.65 10.82
C THR A 12 25.74 11.05 10.40
N ASP A 13 26.53 11.15 9.33
CA ASP A 13 26.98 12.43 8.78
C ASP A 13 25.80 13.27 8.26
N ILE A 14 24.91 12.66 7.47
CA ILE A 14 23.67 13.31 6.99
C ILE A 14 22.83 13.81 8.17
N ALA A 15 22.61 12.96 9.18
CA ALA A 15 21.85 13.35 10.37
C ALA A 15 22.48 14.56 11.10
N GLY A 16 23.80 14.54 11.27
CA GLY A 16 24.55 15.63 11.89
C GLY A 16 24.52 16.94 11.10
N ARG A 17 24.65 16.86 9.76
CA ARG A 17 24.59 18.04 8.86
C ARG A 17 23.23 18.73 8.90
N HIS A 18 22.16 17.94 8.96
CA HIS A 18 20.79 18.47 8.96
C HIS A 18 20.23 18.68 10.37
N GLY A 19 21.00 18.42 11.43
CA GLY A 19 20.59 18.66 12.82
C GLY A 19 19.39 17.81 13.27
N ILE A 20 19.20 16.63 12.66
CA ILE A 20 18.14 15.68 13.04
C ILE A 20 18.72 14.52 13.84
N SER A 21 17.88 13.89 14.66
CA SER A 21 18.27 12.70 15.39
C SER A 21 18.58 11.54 14.46
N ARG A 22 19.45 10.65 14.94
CA ARG A 22 19.79 9.43 14.22
C ARG A 22 18.56 8.55 13.94
N GLY A 23 17.64 8.46 14.90
CA GLY A 23 16.39 7.72 14.75
C GLY A 23 15.50 8.28 13.64
N ALA A 24 15.39 9.60 13.52
CA ALA A 24 14.63 10.25 12.45
C ALA A 24 15.27 10.00 11.07
N ALA A 25 16.60 10.04 10.99
CA ALA A 25 17.34 9.75 9.76
C ALA A 25 17.18 8.28 9.31
N ASP A 26 17.27 7.32 10.22
CA ASP A 26 17.00 5.90 9.94
C ASP A 26 15.55 5.69 9.44
N HIS A 27 14.57 6.37 10.06
CA HIS A 27 13.18 6.30 9.65
C HIS A 27 12.95 6.89 8.24
N LEU A 28 13.55 8.04 7.93
CA LEU A 28 13.48 8.63 6.59
C LEU A 28 14.17 7.77 5.55
N LEU A 29 15.33 7.21 5.87
CA LEU A 29 16.06 6.35 4.95
C LEU A 29 15.22 5.12 4.59
N ALA A 30 14.59 4.48 5.57
CA ALA A 30 13.68 3.37 5.33
C ALA A 30 12.53 3.77 4.40
N ALA A 31 11.92 4.94 4.62
CA ALA A 31 10.86 5.47 3.77
C ALA A 31 11.32 5.74 2.33
N VAL A 32 12.50 6.35 2.16
CA VAL A 32 13.10 6.66 0.85
C VAL A 32 13.45 5.37 0.10
N VAL A 33 14.03 4.38 0.78
CA VAL A 33 14.34 3.07 0.19
C VAL A 33 13.05 2.35 -0.24
N SER A 34 12.01 2.38 0.59
CA SER A 34 10.71 1.79 0.27
C SER A 34 10.05 2.46 -0.95
N GLY A 35 10.22 3.77 -1.12
CA GLY A 35 9.79 4.52 -2.31
C GLY A 35 10.79 4.55 -3.47
N GLY A 36 11.72 3.58 -3.51
CA GLY A 36 12.65 3.39 -4.63
C GLY A 36 13.65 4.53 -4.83
N GLY A 37 13.86 5.38 -3.82
CA GLY A 37 14.71 6.55 -3.88
C GLY A 37 14.07 7.76 -4.57
N TYR A 38 12.79 7.72 -4.95
CA TYR A 38 12.10 8.85 -5.59
C TYR A 38 10.94 9.39 -4.76
N GLN A 39 10.49 8.64 -3.77
CA GLN A 39 9.38 9.02 -2.90
C GLN A 39 9.67 8.56 -1.48
N ALA A 40 9.08 9.22 -0.50
CA ALA A 40 9.09 8.77 0.88
C ALA A 40 7.77 9.16 1.53
N GLN A 41 7.21 8.27 2.33
CA GLN A 41 6.12 8.56 3.26
C GLN A 41 6.61 8.19 4.64
N PHE A 42 6.49 9.12 5.58
CA PHE A 42 7.02 8.95 6.93
C PHE A 42 6.04 9.53 7.94
N ASN A 43 6.15 9.08 9.19
CA ASN A 43 5.44 9.69 10.31
C ASN A 43 6.39 9.75 11.49
N HIS A 44 6.93 10.94 11.77
CA HIS A 44 7.89 11.11 12.85
C HIS A 44 7.71 12.49 13.51
N PRO A 45 7.62 12.57 14.84
CA PRO A 45 7.33 13.83 15.53
C PRO A 45 8.37 14.93 15.24
N GLU A 46 9.64 14.56 15.17
CA GLU A 46 10.75 15.48 14.85
C GLU A 46 10.71 16.01 13.40
N LEU A 47 10.01 15.32 12.50
CA LEU A 47 9.90 15.68 11.08
C LEU A 47 8.58 16.40 10.77
N GLY A 48 7.84 16.82 11.80
CA GLY A 48 6.53 17.46 11.65
C GLY A 48 5.37 16.48 11.55
N GLY A 49 5.54 15.24 12.04
CA GLY A 49 4.51 14.20 12.04
C GLY A 49 4.44 13.45 10.71
N MET A 50 3.22 13.23 10.22
CA MET A 50 2.97 12.56 8.95
C MET A 50 3.42 13.46 7.80
N GLY A 51 4.24 12.92 6.90
CA GLY A 51 4.77 13.64 5.77
C GLY A 51 5.04 12.76 4.57
N GLN A 52 5.11 13.43 3.41
CA GLN A 52 5.41 12.82 2.14
C GLN A 52 6.45 13.67 1.42
N TRP A 53 7.43 13.01 0.84
CA TRP A 53 8.42 13.62 -0.04
C TRP A 53 8.41 12.93 -1.40
N SER A 54 8.70 13.71 -2.44
CA SER A 54 8.89 13.21 -3.81
C SER A 54 10.05 13.94 -4.49
N ALA A 55 10.88 13.21 -5.20
CA ALA A 55 12.02 13.75 -5.93
C ALA A 55 11.54 14.66 -7.08
N GLY A 56 11.89 15.94 -7.01
CA GLY A 56 11.42 16.95 -7.97
C GLY A 56 9.97 17.39 -7.77
N GLY A 57 9.29 16.88 -6.72
CA GLY A 57 7.94 17.26 -6.36
C GLY A 57 7.89 18.06 -5.07
N MET A 58 6.71 18.08 -4.45
CA MET A 58 6.45 18.85 -3.23
C MET A 58 6.68 18.01 -1.98
N THR A 59 7.26 18.62 -0.95
CA THR A 59 7.38 18.04 0.39
C THR A 59 6.20 18.49 1.24
N MET A 60 5.47 17.53 1.79
CA MET A 60 4.37 17.73 2.72
C MET A 60 4.78 17.19 4.09
N ILE A 61 4.47 17.95 5.14
CA ILE A 61 4.60 17.52 6.53
C ILE A 61 3.32 17.95 7.26
N GLY A 62 3.00 17.29 8.37
CA GLY A 62 1.79 17.53 9.16
C GLY A 62 1.74 18.94 9.73
N ASP A 63 2.90 19.51 10.05
CA ASP A 63 3.03 20.95 10.36
C ASP A 63 3.07 21.79 9.07
N MET A 64 1.89 22.03 8.50
CA MET A 64 1.74 22.71 7.21
C MET A 64 2.30 24.14 7.18
N PHE A 65 2.41 24.80 8.33
CA PHE A 65 2.87 26.18 8.45
C PHE A 65 4.39 26.31 8.62
N ASN A 66 5.08 25.21 8.98
CA ASN A 66 6.52 25.19 9.19
C ASN A 66 7.29 24.97 7.89
N ASN A 67 7.38 26.02 7.09
CA ASN A 67 8.05 25.99 5.79
C ASN A 67 9.56 25.69 5.88
N SER A 68 10.21 26.13 6.97
CA SER A 68 11.62 25.83 7.21
C SER A 68 11.85 24.33 7.42
N LEU A 69 11.00 23.69 8.23
CA LEU A 69 11.06 22.25 8.45
C LEU A 69 10.75 21.46 7.17
N LYS A 70 9.80 21.94 6.34
CA LYS A 70 9.52 21.34 5.02
C LYS A 70 10.74 21.36 4.11
N ALA A 71 11.44 22.48 4.05
CA ALA A 71 12.68 22.60 3.26
C ALA A 71 13.77 21.67 3.80
N GLN A 72 13.99 21.67 5.11
CA GLN A 72 14.95 20.78 5.77
C GLN A 72 14.66 19.30 5.50
N VAL A 73 13.39 18.87 5.62
CA VAL A 73 12.98 17.49 5.31
C VAL A 73 13.19 17.18 3.82
N ALA A 74 12.95 18.13 2.93
CA ALA A 74 13.19 17.94 1.50
C ALA A 74 14.67 17.70 1.20
N ASP A 75 15.55 18.48 1.83
CA ASP A 75 17.00 18.39 1.66
C ASP A 75 17.55 17.08 2.25
N VAL A 76 17.09 16.68 3.44
CA VAL A 76 17.43 15.38 4.04
C VAL A 76 17.01 14.23 3.12
N CYS A 77 15.76 14.23 2.64
CA CYS A 77 15.27 13.17 1.76
C CYS A 77 16.07 13.08 0.45
N ARG A 78 16.52 14.23 -0.07
CA ARG A 78 17.38 14.27 -1.25
C ARG A 78 18.73 13.61 -0.99
N ASP A 79 19.41 13.99 0.10
CA ASP A 79 20.70 13.39 0.48
C ASP A 79 20.58 11.88 0.73
N LEU A 80 19.49 11.44 1.37
CA LEU A 80 19.22 10.02 1.61
C LEU A 80 18.88 9.26 0.33
N ALA A 81 18.20 9.90 -0.62
CA ALA A 81 17.94 9.32 -1.94
C ALA A 81 19.22 9.16 -2.75
N GLU A 82 20.14 10.13 -2.69
CA GLU A 82 21.47 10.03 -3.28
C GLU A 82 22.27 8.88 -2.63
N LEU A 83 22.30 8.79 -1.29
CA LEU A 83 22.94 7.70 -0.55
C LEU A 83 22.37 6.31 -0.93
N SER A 84 21.05 6.23 -1.13
CA SER A 84 20.37 4.99 -1.53
C SER A 84 20.75 4.54 -2.94
N ARG A 85 20.92 5.47 -3.86
CA ARG A 85 21.29 5.20 -5.27
C ARG A 85 22.77 4.91 -5.46
N ASP A 86 23.63 5.45 -4.60
CA ASP A 86 25.09 5.27 -4.64
C ASP A 86 25.52 3.82 -4.32
N GLY A 87 24.59 2.93 -3.98
CA GLY A 87 24.87 1.51 -3.74
C GLY A 87 25.66 1.22 -2.46
N ARG A 88 26.09 2.26 -1.72
CA ARG A 88 26.81 2.15 -0.45
C ARG A 88 26.00 1.48 0.67
N LEU A 89 24.68 1.39 0.52
CA LEU A 89 23.78 0.65 1.42
C LEU A 89 23.79 -0.86 1.17
N GLN A 90 24.26 -1.31 0.01
CA GLN A 90 24.35 -2.73 -0.34
C GLN A 90 25.76 -3.22 0.01
N GLN A 91 25.81 -4.19 0.94
CA GLN A 91 27.00 -4.97 1.14
C GLN A 91 27.25 -5.74 -0.17
N PRO A 92 28.40 -5.61 -0.85
CA PRO A 92 28.75 -6.60 -1.85
C PRO A 92 28.82 -7.93 -1.10
N ASP A 93 27.90 -8.84 -1.41
CA ASP A 93 28.08 -10.22 -1.02
C ASP A 93 29.41 -10.64 -1.64
N VAL A 94 30.40 -10.87 -0.78
CA VAL A 94 31.72 -11.37 -1.16
C VAL A 94 31.58 -12.84 -1.55
N ALA A 95 30.81 -13.10 -2.61
CA ALA A 95 30.93 -14.32 -3.39
C ALA A 95 32.28 -14.24 -4.10
N HIS A 96 33.30 -14.79 -3.46
CA HIS A 96 34.53 -15.21 -4.10
C HIS A 96 34.20 -16.09 -5.32
N VAL A 97 34.18 -15.49 -6.51
CA VAL A 97 34.38 -16.20 -7.78
C VAL A 97 35.50 -15.47 -8.53
N SER A 98 36.70 -15.93 -8.25
CA SER A 98 37.81 -15.87 -9.18
C SER A 98 37.49 -16.75 -10.39
N GLN A 99 37.26 -16.15 -11.55
CA GLN A 99 37.70 -16.61 -12.89
C GLN A 99 37.20 -15.58 -13.92
N GLN A 100 38.06 -14.69 -14.42
CA GLN A 100 38.97 -14.88 -15.56
C GLN A 100 38.25 -14.78 -16.93
N GLY A 101 38.46 -13.66 -17.64
CA GLY A 101 38.63 -13.67 -19.10
C GLY A 101 37.57 -13.01 -19.99
N GLN A 102 37.91 -11.82 -20.47
CA GLN A 102 37.81 -11.34 -21.88
C GLN A 102 36.45 -11.02 -22.55
N THR A 103 36.21 -9.71 -22.67
CA THR A 103 35.83 -8.90 -23.86
C THR A 103 34.95 -9.51 -24.96
N HIS A 104 33.78 -8.91 -25.22
CA HIS A 104 33.33 -8.41 -26.54
C HIS A 104 32.17 -7.40 -26.37
N PRO A 105 32.10 -6.29 -27.16
CA PRO A 105 31.01 -5.33 -27.14
C PRO A 105 29.96 -5.68 -28.21
N GLY A 106 28.69 -5.80 -27.83
CA GLY A 106 27.60 -5.98 -28.80
C GLY A 106 26.23 -6.19 -28.18
N HIS A 107 25.36 -5.20 -28.39
CA HIS A 107 23.89 -5.29 -28.39
C HIS A 107 23.18 -5.58 -27.05
N ALA A 108 22.72 -4.52 -26.38
CA ALA A 108 21.63 -4.56 -25.39
C ALA A 108 20.70 -3.36 -25.67
N GLY A 109 19.46 -3.49 -26.14
CA GLY A 109 18.60 -4.68 -26.11
C GLY A 109 18.05 -4.89 -24.72
N ASN A 110 16.93 -4.21 -24.43
CA ASN A 110 15.99 -4.46 -23.35
C ASN A 110 16.55 -4.46 -21.90
N GLN A 111 16.23 -3.39 -21.18
CA GLN A 111 16.48 -3.25 -19.74
C GLN A 111 15.55 -4.18 -18.96
N SER A 112 15.86 -5.47 -18.96
CA SER A 112 15.29 -6.46 -18.05
C SER A 112 16.27 -6.60 -16.89
N SER A 113 15.87 -6.09 -15.73
CA SER A 113 16.56 -6.25 -14.44
C SER A 113 16.74 -7.74 -14.11
N ALA A 114 17.83 -8.35 -14.58
CA ALA A 114 18.28 -9.66 -14.15
C ALA A 114 19.22 -9.45 -12.95
N GLY A 115 18.73 -9.69 -11.73
CA GLY A 115 19.58 -9.69 -10.54
C GLY A 115 18.94 -9.29 -9.20
N VAL A 116 17.63 -9.02 -9.12
CA VAL A 116 16.94 -8.86 -7.82
C VAL A 116 15.90 -9.96 -7.74
N GLY A 117 16.07 -10.90 -6.81
CA GLY A 117 15.05 -11.91 -6.54
C GLY A 117 13.69 -11.24 -6.35
N HIS A 118 12.75 -11.57 -7.21
CA HIS A 118 11.38 -11.12 -7.09
C HIS A 118 10.84 -11.52 -5.70
N TRP A 119 10.08 -10.63 -5.06
CA TRP A 119 9.57 -10.86 -3.70
C TRP A 119 8.41 -11.86 -3.66
N TRP A 120 7.89 -12.24 -4.82
CA TRP A 120 6.86 -13.25 -4.99
C TRP A 120 7.50 -14.60 -5.32
N PRO A 121 6.84 -15.74 -5.06
CA PRO A 121 7.42 -17.05 -5.33
C PRO A 121 7.56 -17.33 -6.83
N ASP A 122 8.47 -18.25 -7.16
CA ASP A 122 8.68 -18.73 -8.52
C ASP A 122 7.43 -19.44 -9.08
N GLY A 123 7.28 -19.42 -10.40
CA GLY A 123 6.15 -20.03 -11.10
C GLY A 123 5.01 -19.08 -11.48
N LEU A 124 5.04 -17.83 -10.99
CA LEU A 124 4.05 -16.79 -11.37
C LEU A 124 4.39 -16.09 -12.69
N GLY A 125 5.64 -16.18 -13.14
CA GLY A 125 6.11 -15.54 -14.37
C GLY A 125 6.33 -14.03 -14.23
N ALA A 126 6.24 -13.30 -15.34
CA ALA A 126 6.42 -11.85 -15.37
C ALA A 126 5.15 -11.13 -14.88
N ALA A 127 5.31 -10.19 -13.96
CA ALA A 127 4.21 -9.36 -13.49
C ALA A 127 3.75 -8.41 -14.61
N GLY A 128 2.44 -8.40 -14.90
CA GLY A 128 1.82 -7.50 -15.87
C GLY A 128 1.54 -6.11 -15.30
N SER A 129 1.38 -6.02 -13.98
CA SER A 129 1.24 -4.77 -13.24
C SER A 129 1.70 -4.95 -11.81
N THR A 130 2.40 -3.96 -11.26
CA THR A 130 2.89 -3.97 -9.88
C THR A 130 2.64 -2.62 -9.25
N GLY A 131 2.40 -2.59 -7.94
CA GLY A 131 2.32 -1.34 -7.20
C GLY A 131 2.68 -1.50 -5.74
N SER A 132 2.89 -0.37 -5.07
CA SER A 132 3.20 -0.31 -3.64
C SER A 132 2.54 0.90 -3.00
N GLN A 133 1.95 0.70 -1.84
CA GLN A 133 1.43 1.76 -0.99
C GLN A 133 1.64 1.37 0.48
N ASN A 134 2.23 2.27 1.25
CA ASN A 134 2.70 1.98 2.61
C ASN A 134 3.64 0.76 2.63
N ASP A 135 3.56 -0.09 3.67
CA ASP A 135 4.32 -1.34 3.79
C ASP A 135 3.76 -2.49 2.94
N MET A 136 2.85 -2.19 2.01
CA MET A 136 2.22 -3.18 1.17
C MET A 136 2.61 -3.06 -0.29
N ARG A 137 2.85 -4.21 -0.91
CA ARG A 137 3.20 -4.34 -2.33
C ARG A 137 2.30 -5.38 -2.98
N TYR A 138 1.91 -5.17 -4.22
CA TYR A 138 1.18 -6.18 -4.99
C TYR A 138 1.78 -6.36 -6.39
N ALA A 139 1.58 -7.56 -6.94
CA ALA A 139 1.97 -7.92 -8.29
C ALA A 139 0.87 -8.77 -8.93
N ILE A 140 0.44 -8.38 -10.13
CA ILE A 140 -0.61 -9.05 -10.89
C ILE A 140 0.07 -9.84 -12.02
N PHE A 141 -0.36 -11.08 -12.19
CA PHE A 141 0.15 -12.01 -13.18
C PHE A 141 -1.01 -12.46 -14.09
N PRO A 142 -1.30 -11.71 -15.18
CA PRO A 142 -2.40 -12.03 -16.09
C PRO A 142 -2.22 -13.39 -16.78
N ALA A 143 -0.97 -13.84 -16.97
CA ALA A 143 -0.68 -15.12 -17.61
C ALA A 143 -1.12 -16.32 -16.77
N THR A 144 -1.09 -16.19 -15.44
CA THR A 144 -1.44 -17.28 -14.50
C THR A 144 -2.72 -16.99 -13.72
N ASN A 145 -3.39 -15.86 -13.96
CA ASN A 145 -4.52 -15.36 -13.15
C ASN A 145 -4.17 -15.36 -11.65
N ARG A 146 -3.04 -14.75 -11.31
CA ARG A 146 -2.58 -14.65 -9.92
C ARG A 146 -2.36 -13.22 -9.51
N LEU A 147 -2.57 -12.97 -8.23
CA LEU A 147 -2.24 -11.74 -7.56
C LEU A 147 -1.39 -12.08 -6.34
N ALA A 148 -0.15 -11.62 -6.29
CA ALA A 148 0.64 -11.66 -5.08
C ALA A 148 0.45 -10.35 -4.32
N ILE A 149 0.22 -10.43 -3.02
CA ILE A 149 0.22 -9.30 -2.09
C ILE A 149 1.26 -9.58 -1.02
N ARG A 150 2.15 -8.60 -0.78
CA ARG A 150 3.06 -8.60 0.36
C ARG A 150 2.63 -7.55 1.34
N LYS A 151 2.29 -7.94 2.56
CA LYS A 151 1.93 -7.05 3.67
C LYS A 151 2.66 -7.52 4.93
N ASP A 152 3.23 -6.59 5.70
CA ASP A 152 3.97 -6.90 6.93
C ASP A 152 5.10 -7.93 6.74
N GLY A 153 5.68 -7.97 5.53
CA GLY A 153 6.72 -8.94 5.16
C GLY A 153 6.21 -10.31 4.74
N GLN A 154 4.93 -10.62 4.93
CA GLN A 154 4.30 -11.86 4.49
C GLN A 154 3.78 -11.74 3.06
N VAL A 155 4.00 -12.77 2.24
CA VAL A 155 3.53 -12.84 0.85
C VAL A 155 2.38 -13.84 0.77
N THR A 156 1.23 -13.37 0.32
CA THR A 156 0.04 -14.19 0.05
C THR A 156 -0.30 -14.13 -1.43
N ILE A 157 -0.61 -15.27 -2.03
CA ILE A 157 -1.02 -15.37 -3.43
C ILE A 157 -2.52 -15.61 -3.45
N TYR A 158 -3.19 -14.91 -4.35
CA TYR A 158 -4.62 -15.01 -4.59
C TYR A 158 -4.86 -15.46 -6.04
N ASP A 159 -5.89 -16.26 -6.24
CA ASP A 159 -6.44 -16.53 -7.57
C ASP A 159 -7.33 -15.36 -7.98
N THR A 160 -7.02 -14.70 -9.09
CA THR A 160 -7.83 -13.59 -9.59
C THR A 160 -9.03 -14.04 -10.42
N GLY A 161 -9.10 -15.32 -10.81
CA GLY A 161 -10.11 -15.85 -11.72
C GLY A 161 -10.10 -15.08 -13.05
N ASP A 162 -11.28 -14.62 -13.48
CA ASP A 162 -11.44 -13.76 -14.65
C ASP A 162 -11.13 -12.27 -14.37
N HIS A 163 -10.95 -11.87 -13.10
CA HIS A 163 -10.81 -10.46 -12.75
C HIS A 163 -9.51 -9.86 -13.31
N ARG A 164 -9.65 -8.93 -14.25
CA ARG A 164 -8.55 -8.13 -14.79
C ARG A 164 -8.37 -6.90 -13.91
N ILE A 165 -7.52 -7.04 -12.90
CA ILE A 165 -7.22 -5.97 -11.97
C ILE A 165 -6.37 -4.90 -12.67
N THR A 166 -6.84 -3.66 -12.67
CA THR A 166 -6.16 -2.52 -13.32
C THR A 166 -5.68 -1.46 -12.33
N GLY A 167 -6.25 -1.45 -11.12
CA GLY A 167 -5.91 -0.53 -10.06
C GLY A 167 -6.33 -1.07 -8.70
N PHE A 168 -5.90 -0.40 -7.64
CA PHE A 168 -6.23 -0.75 -6.26
C PHE A 168 -6.54 0.52 -5.47
N SER A 169 -7.38 0.38 -4.44
CA SER A 169 -7.66 1.40 -3.45
C SER A 169 -7.62 0.78 -2.06
N GLN A 170 -6.96 1.47 -1.14
CA GLN A 170 -6.94 1.10 0.27
C GLN A 170 -7.79 2.11 1.05
N GLN A 171 -8.74 1.60 1.84
CA GLN A 171 -9.47 2.45 2.78
C GLN A 171 -8.57 2.75 3.97
N GLN A 172 -8.27 4.03 4.21
CA GLN A 172 -7.52 4.46 5.39
C GLN A 172 -8.49 4.58 6.57
N GLY A 173 -8.43 3.62 7.50
CA GLY A 173 -9.31 3.52 8.67
C GLY A 173 -8.89 2.38 9.59
N HIS A 174 -9.66 2.15 10.66
CA HIS A 174 -9.36 1.09 11.64
C HIS A 174 -9.50 -0.33 11.03
N ASP A 175 -10.38 -0.50 10.04
CA ASP A 175 -10.46 -1.69 9.18
C ASP A 175 -9.75 -1.36 7.84
N GLN A 176 -8.49 -1.76 7.73
CA GLN A 176 -7.73 -1.63 6.47
C GLN A 176 -8.25 -2.65 5.46
N SER A 177 -9.35 -2.32 4.77
CA SER A 177 -9.87 -3.10 3.66
C SER A 177 -9.15 -2.76 2.35
N LEU A 178 -8.93 -3.80 1.55
CA LEU A 178 -8.26 -3.71 0.26
C LEU A 178 -9.24 -4.05 -0.84
N SER A 179 -9.42 -3.10 -1.75
CA SER A 179 -10.29 -3.26 -2.89
C SER A 179 -9.52 -3.03 -4.18
N PHE A 180 -9.79 -3.86 -5.17
CA PHE A 180 -9.22 -3.78 -6.50
C PHE A 180 -10.28 -3.37 -7.51
N THR A 181 -9.87 -2.60 -8.52
CA THR A 181 -10.75 -2.28 -9.64
C THR A 181 -10.55 -3.32 -10.74
N SER A 182 -11.62 -4.05 -11.05
CA SER A 182 -11.70 -5.01 -12.16
C SER A 182 -12.68 -4.53 -13.24
N GLN A 183 -12.76 -5.25 -14.36
CA GLN A 183 -13.78 -5.02 -15.38
C GLN A 183 -15.22 -5.24 -14.88
N HIS A 184 -15.38 -5.99 -13.79
CA HIS A 184 -16.67 -6.31 -13.15
C HIS A 184 -17.01 -5.36 -11.99
N GLY A 185 -16.14 -4.37 -11.70
CA GLY A 185 -16.28 -3.45 -10.58
C GLY A 185 -15.24 -3.66 -9.49
N LEU A 186 -15.53 -3.16 -8.28
CA LEU A 186 -14.64 -3.31 -7.12
C LEU A 186 -14.70 -4.74 -6.59
N VAL A 187 -13.52 -5.35 -6.39
CA VAL A 187 -13.34 -6.69 -5.83
C VAL A 187 -12.55 -6.58 -4.54
N SER A 188 -13.05 -7.15 -3.46
CA SER A 188 -12.33 -7.14 -2.18
C SER A 188 -11.30 -8.28 -2.13
N VAL A 189 -10.13 -8.06 -1.52
CA VAL A 189 -9.14 -9.14 -1.29
C VAL A 189 -9.78 -10.34 -0.58
N LYS A 190 -10.72 -10.08 0.34
CA LYS A 190 -11.41 -11.13 1.14
C LYS A 190 -12.27 -12.05 0.28
N GLU A 191 -12.63 -11.63 -0.93
CA GLU A 191 -13.44 -12.42 -1.88
C GLU A 191 -12.57 -13.27 -2.80
N LEU A 192 -11.26 -13.02 -2.84
CA LEU A 192 -10.32 -13.80 -3.64
C LEU A 192 -9.83 -15.03 -2.86
N GLN A 193 -9.72 -16.15 -3.56
CA GLN A 193 -9.25 -17.39 -2.95
C GLN A 193 -7.73 -17.38 -2.78
N GLU A 194 -7.26 -17.63 -1.56
CA GLU A 194 -5.84 -17.78 -1.26
C GLU A 194 -5.29 -19.09 -1.83
N VAL A 195 -4.15 -19.00 -2.53
CA VAL A 195 -3.42 -20.13 -3.11
C VAL A 195 -2.09 -20.25 -2.38
N HIS A 196 -1.88 -21.35 -1.67
CA HIS A 196 -0.60 -21.63 -1.04
C HIS A 196 0.41 -22.15 -2.08
N ALA A 197 1.56 -21.48 -2.21
CA ALA A 197 2.68 -21.96 -3.01
C ALA A 197 3.33 -23.16 -2.31
N GLY A 198 2.78 -24.36 -2.54
CA GLY A 198 3.26 -25.61 -1.99
C GLY A 198 2.18 -26.68 -1.98
N GLY A 199 1.94 -27.29 -3.15
CA GLY A 199 1.04 -28.44 -3.29
C GLY A 199 0.63 -28.65 -4.74
N GLU A 200 0.92 -29.83 -5.25
CA GLU A 200 0.74 -30.32 -6.61
C GLU A 200 -0.47 -29.79 -7.41
N ILE A 201 -0.21 -29.68 -8.71
CA ILE A 201 -1.20 -29.69 -9.79
C ILE A 201 -2.08 -30.93 -9.63
N GLU A 202 -3.34 -30.75 -9.25
CA GLU A 202 -4.41 -31.66 -9.68
C GLU A 202 -5.30 -30.93 -10.68
N ALA A 203 -4.89 -31.02 -11.93
CA ALA A 203 -5.78 -30.86 -13.07
C ALA A 203 -6.83 -31.98 -13.01
N GLY A 204 -8.03 -31.66 -12.56
CA GLY A 204 -9.21 -32.51 -12.68
C GLY A 204 -10.27 -31.83 -13.55
N VAL A 205 -10.20 -32.01 -14.87
CA VAL A 205 -11.30 -31.69 -15.79
C VAL A 205 -12.44 -32.69 -15.60
N SER A 206 -13.64 -32.13 -15.36
CA SER A 206 -15.00 -32.58 -15.68
C SER A 206 -15.32 -34.06 -15.96
N LYS A 207 -16.33 -34.61 -15.27
CA LYS A 207 -17.68 -34.89 -15.87
C LYS A 207 -18.70 -35.50 -14.89
N SER A 208 -19.89 -34.89 -14.91
CA SER A 208 -21.22 -35.50 -15.10
C SER A 208 -21.93 -36.26 -13.95
N ALA A 209 -23.06 -35.66 -13.58
CA ALA A 209 -24.38 -36.26 -13.35
C ALA A 209 -24.55 -37.33 -12.26
N SER A 210 -25.29 -36.95 -11.21
CA SER A 210 -26.27 -37.81 -10.55
C SER A 210 -27.31 -36.96 -9.81
N GLU A 211 -28.48 -36.83 -10.43
CA GLU A 211 -29.78 -36.71 -9.75
C GLU A 211 -30.53 -38.01 -10.10
N PRO A 212 -31.17 -38.72 -9.14
CA PRO A 212 -32.55 -38.41 -8.72
C PRO A 212 -32.80 -38.36 -7.19
N ALA A 213 -33.86 -37.59 -6.88
CA ALA A 213 -34.53 -37.19 -5.62
C ALA A 213 -35.08 -38.36 -4.74
N PRO A 214 -35.81 -38.18 -3.59
CA PRO A 214 -36.50 -36.97 -3.11
C PRO A 214 -36.61 -36.68 -1.58
N SER A 215 -37.24 -35.53 -1.31
CA SER A 215 -38.05 -35.15 -0.12
C SER A 215 -37.38 -34.37 1.01
N ALA A 216 -37.54 -33.04 1.00
CA ALA A 216 -38.36 -32.32 1.99
C ALA A 216 -38.51 -30.83 1.59
N ASP A 217 -39.73 -30.42 1.26
CA ASP A 217 -40.20 -29.03 1.35
C ASP A 217 -40.36 -28.66 2.85
N PRO A 218 -40.19 -27.39 3.26
CA PRO A 218 -41.18 -26.36 2.95
C PRO A 218 -40.61 -24.97 2.58
N ALA A 219 -41.10 -24.41 1.46
CA ALA A 219 -41.68 -23.06 1.25
C ALA A 219 -40.93 -21.77 1.74
N PRO A 220 -41.34 -20.55 1.31
CA PRO A 220 -40.51 -19.65 0.51
C PRO A 220 -39.99 -18.41 1.27
N GLN A 221 -38.77 -17.95 0.96
CA GLN A 221 -38.31 -16.61 1.34
C GLN A 221 -37.84 -15.80 0.13
N GLN A 222 -38.39 -14.58 0.08
CA GLN A 222 -38.34 -13.56 -0.96
C GLN A 222 -36.94 -13.01 -1.30
N PRO A 223 -36.81 -12.34 -2.46
CA PRO A 223 -35.59 -11.68 -2.90
C PRO A 223 -35.17 -10.57 -1.92
N GLY A 224 -33.90 -10.61 -1.50
CA GLY A 224 -33.28 -9.61 -0.66
C GLY A 224 -33.12 -8.28 -1.38
N ASP A 225 -33.82 -7.30 -0.85
CA ASP A 225 -33.82 -5.88 -1.18
C ASP A 225 -32.46 -5.21 -0.87
N ALA A 226 -32.25 -4.05 -1.48
CA ALA A 226 -31.10 -3.17 -1.32
C ALA A 226 -30.91 -2.71 0.14
N PRO A 227 -29.69 -2.29 0.55
CA PRO A 227 -29.50 -1.76 1.90
C PRO A 227 -30.25 -0.42 2.04
N SER A 228 -31.40 -0.48 2.71
CA SER A 228 -32.01 0.68 3.34
C SER A 228 -31.15 1.09 4.52
N GLY A 229 -30.49 2.25 4.43
CA GLY A 229 -29.87 2.89 5.58
C GLY A 229 -30.94 3.19 6.63
N SER A 230 -30.72 2.75 7.85
CA SER A 230 -31.63 3.00 8.96
C SER A 230 -31.76 4.52 9.19
N PRO A 231 -32.98 5.08 9.31
CA PRO A 231 -33.19 6.53 9.44
C PRO A 231 -32.53 7.13 10.69
N GLU A 232 -32.26 6.31 11.71
CA GLU A 232 -31.45 6.65 12.88
C GLU A 232 -30.01 7.01 12.53
N HIS A 233 -29.39 6.31 11.57
CA HIS A 233 -28.03 6.56 11.12
C HIS A 233 -27.93 7.88 10.34
N ASP A 234 -28.99 8.24 9.61
CA ASP A 234 -29.11 9.55 8.94
C ASP A 234 -29.21 10.71 9.95
N ILE A 235 -29.85 10.48 11.11
CA ILE A 235 -29.96 11.50 12.16
C ILE A 235 -28.59 11.78 12.79
N PHE A 236 -27.81 10.73 13.11
CA PHE A 236 -26.45 10.92 13.63
C PHE A 236 -25.53 11.61 12.62
N THR A 237 -25.62 11.24 11.34
CA THR A 237 -24.87 11.90 10.26
C THR A 237 -25.24 13.39 10.12
N LYS A 238 -26.52 13.74 10.32
CA LYS A 238 -26.99 15.13 10.33
C LYS A 238 -26.48 15.92 11.53
N ILE A 239 -26.40 15.31 12.71
CA ILE A 239 -25.83 15.94 13.92
C ILE A 239 -24.34 16.23 13.73
N GLU A 240 -23.58 15.31 13.14
CA GLU A 240 -22.16 15.51 12.85
C GLU A 240 -21.92 16.66 11.86
N ARG A 241 -22.76 16.73 10.80
CA ARG A 241 -22.70 17.83 9.84
C ARG A 241 -23.09 19.17 10.46
N LEU A 242 -24.05 19.19 11.39
CA LEU A 242 -24.43 20.40 12.14
C LEU A 242 -23.27 20.89 13.02
N ALA A 243 -22.55 19.97 13.68
CA ALA A 243 -21.38 20.30 14.49
C ALA A 243 -20.22 20.86 13.65
N ALA A 244 -20.00 20.31 12.46
CA ALA A 244 -19.01 20.82 11.52
C ALA A 244 -19.33 22.22 10.99
N LEU A 245 -20.61 22.58 10.85
CA LEU A 245 -21.03 23.92 10.45
C LEU A 245 -20.90 24.95 11.58
N HIS A 246 -21.19 24.54 12.83
CA HIS A 246 -20.94 25.35 14.02
C HIS A 246 -19.45 25.63 14.23
N ALA A 247 -18.60 24.61 14.11
CA ALA A 247 -17.15 24.75 14.22
C ALA A 247 -16.53 25.68 13.16
N LYS A 248 -17.21 25.84 12.02
CA LYS A 248 -16.83 26.79 10.95
C LYS A 248 -17.35 28.21 11.18
N GLY A 249 -18.08 28.46 12.27
CA GLY A 249 -18.68 29.75 12.59
C GLY A 249 -19.81 30.16 11.63
N ILE A 250 -20.39 29.20 10.90
CA ILE A 250 -21.46 29.44 9.93
C ILE A 250 -22.82 29.46 10.63
N LEU A 251 -22.97 28.67 11.72
CA LEU A 251 -24.11 28.74 12.63
C LEU A 251 -23.64 29.34 13.96
N GLY A 252 -24.49 30.15 14.59
CA GLY A 252 -24.29 30.57 15.97
C GLY A 252 -24.61 29.46 16.97
N ASP A 253 -24.11 29.58 18.20
CA ASP A 253 -24.32 28.60 19.28
C ASP A 253 -25.81 28.33 19.55
N GLU A 254 -26.65 29.37 19.53
CA GLU A 254 -28.09 29.24 19.79
C GLU A 254 -28.81 28.41 18.72
N GLU A 255 -28.47 28.61 17.45
CA GLU A 255 -29.04 27.88 16.32
C GLU A 255 -28.57 26.42 16.29
N PHE A 256 -27.32 26.17 16.65
CA PHE A 256 -26.76 24.84 16.78
C PHE A 256 -27.47 24.04 17.88
N HIS A 257 -27.64 24.63 19.07
CA HIS A 257 -28.31 23.96 20.18
C HIS A 257 -29.79 23.67 19.88
N ALA A 258 -30.52 24.61 19.28
CA ALA A 258 -31.92 24.41 18.90
C ALA A 258 -32.08 23.26 17.88
N LYS A 259 -31.23 23.22 16.83
CA LYS A 259 -31.30 22.20 15.78
C LYS A 259 -30.81 20.83 16.23
N LYS A 260 -29.84 20.78 17.16
CA LYS A 260 -29.36 19.54 17.76
C LYS A 260 -30.46 18.89 18.61
N SER A 261 -31.18 19.66 19.43
CA SER A 261 -32.30 19.14 20.21
C SER A 261 -33.43 18.62 19.32
N GLU A 262 -33.83 19.36 18.27
CA GLU A 262 -34.86 18.93 17.31
C GLU A 262 -34.51 17.60 16.60
N LEU A 263 -33.22 17.39 16.29
CA LEU A 263 -32.75 16.15 15.67
C LEU A 263 -32.70 14.98 16.66
N LEU A 264 -32.38 15.25 17.93
CA LEU A 264 -32.38 14.22 18.98
C LEU A 264 -33.78 13.81 19.42
N ASP A 265 -34.77 14.71 19.38
CA ASP A 265 -36.19 14.40 19.64
C ASP A 265 -36.84 13.52 18.55
N ARG A 266 -36.18 13.36 17.38
CA ARG A 266 -36.62 12.51 16.27
C ARG A 266 -36.01 11.10 16.31
N LEU A 267 -35.16 10.82 17.31
CA LEU A 267 -34.62 9.51 17.63
C LEU A 267 -35.60 8.76 18.55
#